data_AF-A0A5B0PNF0-F1
#
_entry.id   AF-A0A5B0PNF0-F1
#
_cell.length_a   1.000
_cell.length_b   1.000
_cell.length_c   1.000
_cell.angle_alpha   90.00
_cell.angle_beta   90.00
_cell.angle_gamma   90.00
#
_symmetry.space_group_name_H-M   'P 1'
#
loop_
_entity.id
_entity.type
_entity.pdbx_description
1 polymer ?
#
loop_
_entity_poly.entity_id
_entity_poly.type
_entity_poly.pdbx_seq_one_letter_code
_entity_poly.pdbx_strand_id
1 'polypeptide(L)'
;MAKCECSNCYPVEAATLIEALSVANNENFDDILNNNFTLTSTYNIKHKYPQKAPGIKKRKFTEDDVPEMDQFATMLMNDFNHHYETNVRPGGSTQGSDIFDMDDCLAILAQLEYITDPVYLKWIIGGECFAGQSSWLFNWITNYKLEPISPQISSKKGPLAKKAKQITSCAQSTSAPMDRSVLQVVTPRQPNKKELAAIESRRKALERQEAKRREEEKTQRRKEQIQQIMASSRAAQLIGPETHHTDNPHSQSSNGNQAYFISKTV
;
A
#
# COMPACT_ATOMS: atom_id res chain seq x y z
N MET A 1 31.88 -40.01 1.19
CA MET A 1 30.82 -38.99 0.99
C MET A 1 31.26 -37.74 1.71
N ALA A 2 31.28 -36.58 1.03
CA ALA A 2 31.59 -35.32 1.69
C ALA A 2 30.47 -34.97 2.68
N LYS A 3 30.84 -34.34 3.81
CA LYS A 3 29.87 -33.91 4.82
C LYS A 3 29.12 -32.68 4.30
N CYS A 4 27.83 -32.56 4.60
CA CYS A 4 27.03 -31.41 4.17
C CYS A 4 27.39 -30.18 5.00
N GLU A 5 27.74 -29.05 4.35
CA GLU A 5 28.16 -27.79 4.99
C GLU A 5 27.11 -26.67 4.86
N CYS A 6 25.85 -27.01 4.56
CA CYS A 6 24.80 -26.00 4.44
C CYS A 6 24.43 -25.39 5.80
N SER A 7 23.76 -24.24 5.77
CA SER A 7 23.29 -23.53 6.97
C SER A 7 22.38 -24.35 7.89
N ASN A 8 21.71 -25.40 7.38
CA ASN A 8 20.91 -26.31 8.21
C ASN A 8 21.77 -27.35 8.95
N CYS A 9 22.90 -27.76 8.37
CA CYS A 9 23.79 -28.74 8.97
C CYS A 9 24.85 -28.08 9.87
N TYR A 10 25.24 -26.83 9.56
CA TYR A 10 26.28 -26.06 10.23
C TYR A 10 25.88 -24.59 10.38
N PRO A 11 24.94 -24.28 11.30
CA PRO A 11 24.38 -22.95 11.44
C PRO A 11 25.37 -21.91 12.00
N VAL A 12 26.35 -22.34 12.81
CA VAL A 12 27.32 -21.43 13.46
C VAL A 12 28.37 -20.97 12.46
N GLU A 13 28.89 -21.90 11.68
CA GLU A 13 29.85 -21.67 10.60
C GLU A 13 29.18 -20.82 9.52
N ALA A 14 27.93 -21.11 9.17
CA ALA A 14 27.17 -20.30 8.21
C ALA A 14 26.96 -18.85 8.70
N ALA A 15 26.68 -18.63 9.99
CA ALA A 15 26.58 -17.28 10.55
C ALA A 15 27.93 -16.54 10.49
N THR A 16 29.02 -17.24 10.84
CA THR A 16 30.39 -16.70 10.80
C THR A 16 30.81 -16.32 9.37
N LEU A 17 30.46 -17.17 8.40
CA LEU A 17 30.65 -16.91 6.98
C LEU A 17 29.93 -15.64 6.53
N ILE A 18 28.66 -15.47 6.91
CA ILE A 18 27.87 -14.29 6.56
C ILE A 18 28.49 -13.01 7.14
N GLU A 19 28.98 -13.05 8.37
CA GLU A 19 29.67 -11.91 8.98
C GLU A 19 30.99 -11.60 8.24
N ALA A 20 31.78 -12.62 7.90
CA ALA A 20 33.07 -12.46 7.22
C ALA A 20 32.92 -11.94 5.78
N LEU A 21 31.83 -12.30 5.09
CA LEU A 21 31.53 -11.78 3.75
C LEU A 21 31.38 -10.25 3.71
N SER A 22 31.03 -9.61 4.82
CA SER A 22 30.94 -8.14 4.89
C SER A 22 32.29 -7.42 4.70
N VAL A 23 33.41 -8.12 4.90
CA VAL A 23 34.79 -7.63 4.72
C VAL A 23 35.54 -8.36 3.61
N ALA A 24 34.85 -9.17 2.82
CA ALA A 24 35.46 -9.93 1.73
C ALA A 24 36.07 -8.99 0.68
N ASN A 25 37.25 -9.38 0.21
CA ASN A 25 37.99 -8.79 -0.88
C ASN A 25 38.59 -9.91 -1.74
N ASN A 26 39.23 -9.55 -2.86
CA ASN A 26 39.77 -10.54 -3.79
C ASN A 26 40.87 -11.43 -3.20
N GLU A 27 41.49 -11.03 -2.09
CA GLU A 27 42.62 -11.73 -1.46
C GLU A 27 42.18 -12.69 -0.35
N ASN A 28 41.05 -12.41 0.32
CA ASN A 28 40.58 -13.20 1.47
C ASN A 28 39.29 -14.01 1.18
N PHE A 29 38.71 -13.87 -0.02
CA PHE A 29 37.44 -14.52 -0.37
C PHE A 29 37.49 -16.04 -0.23
N ASP A 30 38.55 -16.67 -0.76
CA ASP A 30 38.71 -18.12 -0.69
C ASP A 30 38.96 -18.59 0.74
N ASP A 31 39.67 -17.82 1.56
CA ASP A 31 39.89 -18.15 2.98
C ASP A 31 38.58 -18.04 3.79
N ILE A 32 37.72 -17.07 3.45
CA ILE A 32 36.39 -16.90 4.04
C ILE A 32 35.49 -18.09 3.68
N LEU A 33 35.45 -18.50 2.42
CA LEU A 33 34.65 -19.65 1.99
C LEU A 33 35.11 -20.97 2.62
N ASN A 34 36.42 -21.12 2.88
CA ASN A 34 37.00 -22.30 3.49
C ASN A 34 37.02 -22.26 5.04
N ASN A 35 36.36 -21.29 5.69
CA ASN A 35 36.36 -21.08 7.14
C ASN A 35 37.77 -20.90 7.76
N ASN A 36 38.77 -20.50 6.96
CA ASN A 36 40.14 -20.23 7.42
C ASN A 36 40.34 -18.74 7.81
N PHE A 37 39.30 -17.92 7.65
CA PHE A 37 39.34 -16.50 7.96
C PHE A 37 38.71 -16.21 9.32
N THR A 38 39.41 -15.46 10.18
CA THR A 38 38.89 -14.99 11.47
C THR A 38 38.71 -13.48 11.45
N LEU A 39 37.50 -13.01 11.74
CA LEU A 39 37.21 -11.60 11.91
C LEU A 39 37.83 -11.06 13.20
N THR A 40 38.85 -10.21 13.09
CA THR A 40 39.50 -9.58 14.25
C THR A 40 38.66 -8.44 14.85
N SER A 41 37.71 -7.87 14.11
CA SER A 41 36.86 -6.77 14.57
C SER A 41 35.54 -6.68 13.80
N THR A 42 34.47 -6.31 14.51
CA THR A 42 33.15 -6.01 13.91
C THR A 42 33.25 -4.77 13.03
N TYR A 43 33.30 -4.96 11.70
CA TYR A 43 33.42 -3.86 10.74
C TYR A 43 32.06 -3.16 10.53
N ASN A 44 31.98 -1.88 10.90
CA ASN A 44 30.75 -1.11 10.76
C ASN A 44 30.63 -0.54 9.32
N ILE A 45 29.93 -1.27 8.46
CA ILE A 45 29.63 -0.86 7.08
C ILE A 45 28.63 0.30 6.97
N LYS A 46 28.05 0.83 8.07
CA LYS A 46 27.04 1.91 7.99
C LYS A 46 27.55 3.15 7.25
N HIS A 47 28.84 3.44 7.31
CA HIS A 47 29.45 4.57 6.61
C HIS A 47 29.62 4.33 5.10
N LYS A 48 29.59 3.09 4.62
CA LYS A 48 29.65 2.76 3.19
C LYS A 48 28.29 2.87 2.49
N TYR A 49 27.19 2.87 3.23
CA TYR A 49 25.88 3.04 2.61
C TYR A 49 25.68 4.50 2.22
N PRO A 50 25.21 4.77 0.99
CA PRO A 50 24.82 6.12 0.62
C PRO A 50 23.74 6.62 1.57
N GLN A 51 23.83 7.90 1.97
CA GLN A 51 22.78 8.52 2.77
C GLN A 51 21.45 8.39 2.02
N LYS A 52 20.44 7.86 2.71
CA LYS A 52 19.07 7.81 2.17
C LYS A 52 18.67 9.23 1.80
N ALA A 53 18.32 9.43 0.53
CA ALA A 53 17.81 10.70 0.06
C ALA A 53 16.57 11.11 0.88
N PRO A 54 16.38 12.42 1.15
CA PRO A 54 15.19 12.90 1.84
C PRO A 54 13.94 12.47 1.05
N GLY A 55 13.01 11.81 1.73
CA GLY A 55 11.78 11.33 1.10
C GLY A 55 10.96 12.50 0.55
N ILE A 56 10.61 12.42 -0.73
CA ILE A 56 9.67 13.36 -1.36
C ILE A 56 8.30 13.17 -0.72
N LYS A 57 7.68 14.27 -0.28
CA LYS A 57 6.34 14.25 0.33
C LYS A 57 5.30 13.95 -0.75
N LYS A 58 4.80 12.72 -0.78
CA LYS A 58 3.68 12.31 -1.65
C LYS A 58 2.40 13.10 -1.31
N ARG A 59 1.58 13.43 -2.32
CA ARG A 59 0.22 13.96 -2.10
C ARG A 59 -0.57 12.94 -1.27
N LYS A 60 -1.29 13.41 -0.26
CA LYS A 60 -2.25 12.59 0.50
C LYS A 60 -3.60 12.76 -0.17
N PHE A 61 -4.14 11.69 -0.73
CA PHE A 61 -5.49 11.67 -1.27
C PHE A 61 -6.52 11.60 -0.13
N THR A 62 -7.63 12.28 -0.31
CA THR A 62 -8.83 12.28 0.53
C THR A 62 -9.99 11.64 -0.23
N GLU A 63 -11.11 11.33 0.46
CA GLU A 63 -12.29 10.71 -0.17
C GLU A 63 -12.83 11.53 -1.36
N ASP A 64 -12.65 12.86 -1.33
CA ASP A 64 -13.07 13.78 -2.39
C ASP A 64 -12.21 13.64 -3.66
N ASP A 65 -10.99 13.08 -3.57
CA ASP A 65 -10.07 12.91 -4.70
C ASP A 65 -10.28 11.57 -5.44
N VAL A 66 -11.10 10.66 -4.90
CA VAL A 66 -11.39 9.35 -5.51
C VAL A 66 -11.81 9.43 -6.98
N PRO A 67 -12.72 10.33 -7.41
CA PRO A 67 -13.07 10.42 -8.83
C PRO A 67 -11.91 10.92 -9.72
N GLU A 68 -11.04 11.79 -9.21
CA GLU A 68 -9.83 12.25 -9.92
C GLU A 68 -8.85 11.07 -10.11
N MET A 69 -8.64 10.31 -9.04
CA MET A 69 -7.78 9.13 -9.04
C MET A 69 -8.24 8.08 -10.05
N ASP A 70 -9.54 7.77 -10.03
CA ASP A 70 -10.13 6.76 -10.92
C ASP A 70 -10.09 7.19 -12.38
N GLN A 71 -10.39 8.47 -12.65
CA GLN A 71 -10.31 9.03 -14.01
C GLN A 71 -8.87 8.96 -14.54
N PHE A 72 -7.91 9.46 -13.77
CA PHE A 72 -6.50 9.45 -14.16
C PHE A 72 -6.01 8.02 -14.43
N ALA A 73 -6.27 7.12 -13.50
CA ALA A 73 -5.76 5.77 -13.59
C ALA A 73 -6.43 4.99 -14.73
N THR A 74 -7.73 5.20 -14.97
CA THR A 74 -8.43 4.61 -16.12
C THR A 74 -7.85 5.08 -17.45
N MET A 75 -7.59 6.39 -17.60
CA MET A 75 -6.99 6.93 -18.82
C MET A 75 -5.59 6.35 -19.06
N LEU A 76 -4.73 6.41 -18.05
CA LEU A 76 -3.36 5.92 -18.14
C LEU A 76 -3.32 4.41 -18.43
N MET A 77 -4.13 3.63 -17.71
CA MET A 77 -4.19 2.19 -17.85
C MET A 77 -4.66 1.77 -19.25
N ASN A 78 -5.66 2.46 -19.80
CA ASN A 78 -6.18 2.15 -21.13
C ASN A 78 -5.13 2.43 -22.22
N ASP A 79 -4.52 3.62 -22.18
CA ASP A 79 -3.49 4.00 -23.14
C ASP A 79 -2.24 3.11 -23.03
N PHE A 80 -1.88 2.72 -21.81
CA PHE A 80 -0.76 1.82 -21.55
C PHE A 80 -1.03 0.42 -22.13
N ASN A 81 -2.18 -0.16 -21.83
CA ASN A 81 -2.54 -1.48 -22.36
C ASN A 81 -2.60 -1.46 -23.89
N HIS A 82 -3.17 -0.41 -24.46
CA HIS A 82 -3.17 -0.22 -25.91
C HIS A 82 -1.75 -0.14 -26.49
N HIS A 83 -0.86 0.65 -25.88
CA HIS A 83 0.53 0.75 -26.31
C HIS A 83 1.27 -0.59 -26.20
N TYR A 84 1.04 -1.32 -25.11
CA TYR A 84 1.66 -2.61 -24.86
C TYR A 84 1.24 -3.67 -25.90
N GLU A 85 -0.06 -3.79 -26.15
CA GLU A 85 -0.60 -4.73 -27.13
C GLU A 85 -0.20 -4.41 -28.56
N THR A 86 -0.02 -3.13 -28.90
CA THR A 86 0.31 -2.70 -30.28
C THR A 86 1.80 -2.65 -30.57
N ASN A 87 2.63 -2.20 -29.62
CA ASN A 87 4.04 -1.87 -29.88
C ASN A 87 5.04 -2.76 -29.14
N VAL A 88 4.63 -3.42 -28.05
CA VAL A 88 5.55 -4.21 -27.22
C VAL A 88 5.39 -5.70 -27.53
N ARG A 89 4.16 -6.21 -27.43
CA ARG A 89 3.92 -7.65 -27.61
C ARG A 89 2.53 -7.96 -28.17
N PRO A 90 2.31 -7.76 -29.48
CA PRO A 90 1.06 -8.14 -30.13
C PRO A 90 0.82 -9.65 -30.01
N GLY A 91 -0.32 -10.04 -29.42
CA GLY A 91 -0.70 -11.46 -29.27
C GLY A 91 0.16 -12.25 -28.26
N GLY A 92 0.85 -11.57 -27.35
CA GLY A 92 1.56 -12.23 -26.25
C GLY A 92 0.63 -12.89 -25.23
N SER A 93 1.16 -13.85 -24.46
CA SER A 93 0.43 -14.45 -23.32
C SER A 93 0.40 -13.57 -22.08
N THR A 94 1.27 -12.55 -22.00
CA THR A 94 1.35 -11.58 -20.90
C THR A 94 0.54 -10.34 -21.27
N GLN A 95 -0.27 -9.84 -20.35
CA GLN A 95 -1.06 -8.62 -20.52
C GLN A 95 -0.32 -7.41 -19.93
N GLY A 96 -0.69 -6.20 -20.36
CA GLY A 96 -0.13 -4.98 -19.79
C GLY A 96 -0.42 -4.86 -18.28
N SER A 97 -1.58 -5.33 -17.84
CA SER A 97 -1.97 -5.40 -16.42
C SER A 97 -1.10 -6.32 -15.57
N ASP A 98 -0.34 -7.26 -16.16
CA ASP A 98 0.59 -8.10 -15.41
C ASP A 98 1.89 -7.35 -15.05
N ILE A 99 2.15 -6.23 -15.72
CA ILE A 99 3.40 -5.45 -15.61
C ILE A 99 3.15 -4.09 -14.98
N PHE A 100 1.96 -3.53 -15.18
CA PHE A 100 1.61 -2.19 -14.73
C PHE A 100 0.16 -2.17 -14.25
N ASP A 101 -0.05 -1.84 -12.99
CA ASP A 101 -1.34 -1.98 -12.32
C ASP A 101 -1.92 -0.64 -11.84
N MET A 102 -3.08 -0.73 -11.20
CA MET A 102 -3.77 0.43 -10.66
C MET A 102 -2.93 1.14 -9.58
N ASP A 103 -2.19 0.39 -8.76
CA ASP A 103 -1.38 0.96 -7.69
C ASP A 103 -0.20 1.75 -8.26
N ASP A 104 0.36 1.32 -9.39
CA ASP A 104 1.38 2.05 -10.14
C ASP A 104 0.85 3.39 -10.67
N CYS A 105 -0.36 3.40 -11.24
CA CYS A 105 -1.04 4.64 -11.65
C CYS A 105 -1.17 5.62 -10.48
N LEU A 106 -1.60 5.14 -9.32
CA LEU A 106 -1.77 5.98 -8.12
C LEU A 106 -0.43 6.47 -7.57
N ALA A 107 0.63 5.65 -7.64
CA ALA A 107 1.97 6.04 -7.24
C ALA A 107 2.52 7.17 -8.11
N ILE A 108 2.27 7.11 -9.42
CA ILE A 108 2.59 8.18 -10.38
C ILE A 108 1.79 9.44 -10.06
N LEU A 109 0.47 9.31 -9.88
CA LEU A 109 -0.41 10.45 -9.58
C LEU A 109 0.00 11.16 -8.29
N ALA A 110 0.38 10.41 -7.26
CA ALA A 110 0.81 10.95 -5.96
C ALA A 110 2.08 11.82 -6.06
N GLN A 111 2.86 11.66 -7.13
CA GLN A 111 4.12 12.36 -7.37
C GLN A 111 4.13 13.13 -8.70
N LEU A 112 2.96 13.34 -9.31
CA LEU A 112 2.84 13.89 -10.66
C LEU A 112 3.64 15.19 -10.85
N GLU A 113 3.59 16.08 -9.87
CA GLU A 113 4.32 17.37 -9.86
C GLU A 113 5.84 17.23 -9.79
N TYR A 114 6.35 16.14 -9.20
CA TYR A 114 7.77 15.92 -8.96
C TYR A 114 8.46 15.10 -10.04
N ILE A 115 7.70 14.50 -10.96
CA ILE A 115 8.25 13.71 -12.06
C ILE A 115 8.85 14.66 -13.11
N THR A 116 10.18 14.71 -13.17
CA THR A 116 10.96 15.51 -14.13
C THR A 116 11.84 14.67 -15.05
N ASP A 117 12.04 13.38 -14.75
CA ASP A 117 12.95 12.48 -15.46
C ASP A 117 12.30 11.11 -15.68
N PRO A 118 12.38 10.50 -16.88
CA PRO A 118 11.97 9.11 -17.10
C PRO A 118 12.67 8.11 -16.16
N VAL A 119 13.92 8.34 -15.74
CA VAL A 119 14.59 7.43 -14.79
C VAL A 119 13.85 7.40 -13.46
N TYR A 120 13.31 8.54 -13.01
CA TYR A 120 12.56 8.65 -11.77
C TYR A 120 11.27 7.81 -11.78
N LEU A 121 10.62 7.66 -12.95
CA LEU A 121 9.43 6.80 -13.09
C LEU A 121 9.71 5.33 -12.76
N LYS A 122 10.88 4.82 -13.16
CA LYS A 122 11.28 3.46 -12.83
C LYS A 122 11.39 3.24 -11.32
N TRP A 123 11.80 4.26 -10.57
CA TRP A 123 11.86 4.21 -9.10
C TRP A 123 10.48 4.32 -8.43
N ILE A 124 9.52 4.98 -9.08
CA ILE A 124 8.15 5.14 -8.55
C ILE A 124 7.37 3.83 -8.67
N ILE A 125 7.36 3.26 -9.86
CA ILE A 125 6.66 2.01 -10.20
C ILE A 125 7.39 0.83 -9.54
N GLY A 126 8.71 0.82 -9.65
CA GLY A 126 9.51 -0.35 -9.25
C GLY A 126 9.30 -1.51 -10.23
N GLY A 127 9.64 -2.72 -9.77
CA GLY A 127 9.37 -3.95 -10.52
C GLY A 127 10.10 -4.08 -11.87
N GLU A 128 9.55 -4.99 -12.68
CA GLU A 128 10.01 -5.21 -14.05
C GLU A 128 9.44 -4.14 -14.97
N CYS A 129 10.27 -3.64 -15.90
CA CYS A 129 9.81 -2.70 -16.93
C CYS A 129 10.30 -3.17 -18.29
N PHE A 130 9.49 -3.00 -19.32
CA PHE A 130 9.94 -3.25 -20.69
C PHE A 130 10.76 -2.08 -21.25
N ALA A 131 11.55 -2.35 -22.29
CA ALA A 131 12.37 -1.34 -22.92
C ALA A 131 11.52 -0.20 -23.50
N GLY A 132 11.80 1.05 -23.09
CA GLY A 132 11.06 2.22 -23.55
C GLY A 132 9.83 2.58 -22.71
N GLN A 133 9.41 1.74 -21.77
CA GLN A 133 8.26 1.99 -20.88
C GLN A 133 8.35 3.34 -20.16
N SER A 134 9.48 3.61 -19.51
CA SER A 134 9.68 4.84 -18.74
C SER A 134 9.63 6.09 -19.61
N SER A 135 10.19 6.03 -20.82
CA SER A 135 10.15 7.13 -21.78
C SER A 135 8.75 7.36 -22.31
N TRP A 136 8.00 6.29 -22.60
CA TRP A 136 6.61 6.37 -23.04
C TRP A 136 5.71 6.97 -21.95
N LEU A 137 5.80 6.46 -20.72
CA LEU A 137 5.07 6.98 -19.57
C LEU A 137 5.41 8.45 -19.30
N PHE A 138 6.69 8.82 -19.40
CA PHE A 138 7.11 10.21 -19.23
C PHE A 138 6.49 11.14 -20.27
N ASN A 139 6.45 10.71 -21.54
CA ASN A 139 5.79 11.47 -22.59
C ASN A 139 4.28 11.57 -22.35
N TRP A 140 3.64 10.46 -22.01
CA TRP A 140 2.21 10.43 -21.66
C TRP A 140 1.88 11.41 -20.53
N ILE A 141 2.65 11.37 -19.44
CA ILE A 141 2.49 12.29 -18.28
C ILE A 141 2.73 13.75 -18.70
N THR A 142 3.71 14.00 -19.55
CA THR A 142 4.00 15.34 -20.05
C THR A 142 2.83 15.88 -20.85
N ASN A 143 2.23 15.07 -21.73
CA ASN A 143 1.04 15.45 -22.49
C ASN A 143 -0.17 15.66 -21.57
N TYR A 144 -0.37 14.77 -20.59
CA TYR A 144 -1.42 14.90 -19.59
C TYR A 144 -1.30 16.22 -18.78
N LYS A 145 -0.08 16.67 -18.46
CA LYS A 145 0.16 17.96 -17.80
C LYS A 145 -0.12 19.17 -18.71
N LEU A 146 0.01 19.00 -20.02
CA LEU A 146 -0.16 20.06 -21.02
C LEU A 146 -1.61 20.19 -21.49
N GLU A 147 -2.39 19.10 -21.45
CA GLU A 147 -3.82 19.16 -21.75
C GLU A 147 -4.55 19.98 -20.67
N PRO A 148 -5.21 21.09 -21.03
CA PRO A 148 -6.03 21.82 -20.10
C PRO A 148 -7.30 21.00 -19.86
N ILE A 149 -7.29 20.17 -18.82
CA ILE A 149 -8.52 19.63 -18.26
C ILE A 149 -9.37 20.84 -17.82
N SER A 150 -10.42 21.11 -18.58
CA SER A 150 -11.46 22.12 -18.31
C SER A 150 -11.94 22.03 -16.84
N PRO A 151 -12.28 23.15 -16.19
CA PRO A 151 -11.76 23.49 -14.87
C PRO A 151 -12.63 23.03 -13.69
N GLN A 152 -12.01 22.32 -12.75
CA GLN A 152 -12.29 22.48 -11.31
C GLN A 152 -11.01 22.75 -10.51
N ILE A 153 -9.97 23.28 -11.17
CA ILE A 153 -8.75 23.73 -10.49
C ILE A 153 -8.96 25.17 -10.01
N SER A 154 -9.80 25.35 -9.00
CA SER A 154 -9.81 26.56 -8.19
C SER A 154 -8.93 26.35 -6.95
N SER A 155 -7.61 26.42 -7.14
CA SER A 155 -6.70 26.77 -6.05
C SER A 155 -6.97 28.23 -5.63
N LYS A 156 -7.99 28.45 -4.79
CA LYS A 156 -8.18 29.74 -4.11
C LYS A 156 -7.13 29.87 -3.00
N LYS A 157 -5.98 30.45 -3.33
CA LYS A 157 -5.13 31.16 -2.37
C LYS A 157 -4.85 32.56 -2.88
N GLY A 158 -5.82 33.46 -2.66
CA GLY A 158 -5.58 34.90 -2.68
C GLY A 158 -5.11 35.37 -1.30
N PRO A 159 -4.14 36.30 -1.20
CA PRO A 159 -3.68 36.83 0.08
C PRO A 159 -4.76 37.74 0.69
N LEU A 160 -5.27 37.39 1.86
CA LEU A 160 -6.19 38.23 2.60
C LEU A 160 -5.42 39.39 3.24
N ALA A 161 -5.42 40.53 2.57
CA ALA A 161 -4.95 41.81 3.10
C ALA A 161 -5.72 42.15 4.38
N LYS A 162 -5.03 42.19 5.52
CA LYS A 162 -5.59 42.63 6.80
C LYS A 162 -5.77 44.14 6.77
N LYS A 163 -7.04 44.56 6.67
CA LYS A 163 -7.48 45.95 6.77
C LYS A 163 -7.12 46.52 8.15
N ALA A 164 -6.58 47.74 8.13
CA ALA A 164 -6.12 48.50 9.29
C ALA A 164 -7.25 48.80 10.29
N LYS A 165 -6.90 48.74 11.60
CA LYS A 165 -7.73 49.24 12.70
C LYS A 165 -7.74 50.78 12.66
N GLN A 166 -8.89 51.37 12.37
CA GLN A 166 -9.13 52.78 12.67
C GLN A 166 -9.56 52.92 14.13
N ILE A 167 -8.81 53.76 14.84
CA ILE A 167 -9.11 54.30 16.15
C ILE A 167 -10.19 55.38 15.94
N THR A 168 -11.25 55.37 16.75
CA THR A 168 -12.08 56.56 16.94
C THR A 168 -12.51 56.64 18.40
N SER A 169 -11.97 57.65 19.05
CA SER A 169 -12.36 58.19 20.35
C SER A 169 -13.73 58.88 20.29
N CYS A 170 -14.53 58.79 21.35
CA CYS A 170 -15.00 59.96 22.11
C CYS A 170 -15.64 59.52 23.44
N ALA A 171 -15.78 60.49 24.33
CA ALA A 171 -15.88 60.40 25.78
C ALA A 171 -17.32 60.26 26.34
N GLN A 172 -17.40 59.83 27.62
CA GLN A 172 -18.24 60.28 28.76
C GLN A 172 -19.72 60.66 28.49
N SER A 173 -20.74 60.33 29.29
CA SER A 173 -20.88 60.36 30.76
C SER A 173 -22.28 59.84 31.20
N THR A 174 -22.33 59.32 32.43
CA THR A 174 -23.42 59.31 33.44
C THR A 174 -24.90 59.41 33.04
N SER A 175 -25.71 58.42 33.46
CA SER A 175 -26.85 58.51 34.40
C SER A 175 -27.93 57.45 34.12
N ALA A 176 -28.44 56.84 35.18
CA ALA A 176 -29.72 56.12 35.24
C ALA A 176 -30.71 57.00 36.05
N PRO A 177 -32.00 56.64 36.27
CA PRO A 177 -32.91 55.69 35.61
C PRO A 177 -34.27 56.35 35.21
N MET A 178 -35.18 55.62 34.53
CA MET A 178 -36.63 55.51 34.81
C MET A 178 -37.47 55.07 33.59
N ASP A 179 -38.18 53.96 33.79
CA ASP A 179 -39.62 53.72 33.53
C ASP A 179 -40.26 54.04 32.15
N ARG A 180 -40.58 53.01 31.36
CA ARG A 180 -41.98 52.52 31.16
C ARG A 180 -42.11 51.46 30.07
N SER A 181 -42.95 50.49 30.41
CA SER A 181 -43.45 49.32 29.70
C SER A 181 -43.89 49.52 28.24
N VAL A 182 -43.47 48.60 27.35
CA VAL A 182 -44.29 48.12 26.22
C VAL A 182 -44.04 46.61 26.03
N LEU A 183 -45.12 45.84 25.95
CA LEU A 183 -45.15 44.40 25.70
C LEU A 183 -44.30 43.99 24.49
N GLN A 184 -43.46 42.96 24.65
CA GLN A 184 -42.96 42.19 23.51
C GLN A 184 -42.82 40.71 23.83
N VAL A 185 -43.80 39.96 23.32
CA VAL A 185 -43.76 38.57 22.83
C VAL A 185 -42.51 37.76 23.21
N VAL A 186 -42.67 36.83 24.14
CA VAL A 186 -41.71 35.74 24.39
C VAL A 186 -41.73 34.82 23.17
N THR A 187 -40.80 35.03 22.25
CA THR A 187 -40.45 34.04 21.22
C THR A 187 -39.47 33.04 21.84
N PRO A 188 -39.62 31.72 21.59
CA PRO A 188 -38.67 30.73 22.07
C PRO A 188 -37.28 31.02 21.49
N ARG A 189 -36.35 31.27 22.41
CA ARG A 189 -34.93 31.52 22.22
C ARG A 189 -34.32 30.63 21.13
N GLN A 190 -33.77 31.25 20.07
CA GLN A 190 -32.99 30.52 19.08
C GLN A 190 -31.78 29.85 19.74
N PRO A 191 -31.45 28.60 19.37
CA PRO A 191 -30.40 27.83 20.02
C PRO A 191 -29.05 28.54 19.87
N ASN A 192 -28.39 28.77 21.00
CA ASN A 192 -27.11 29.46 21.05
C ASN A 192 -26.08 28.62 20.29
N LYS A 193 -25.34 29.22 19.35
CA LYS A 193 -24.38 28.57 18.44
C LYS A 193 -23.36 27.64 19.12
N LYS A 194 -23.13 27.82 20.42
CA LYS A 194 -22.27 26.97 21.27
C LYS A 194 -22.89 25.63 21.66
N GLU A 195 -24.21 25.56 21.75
CA GLU A 195 -24.95 24.36 22.17
C GLU A 195 -25.03 23.32 21.04
N LEU A 196 -25.22 23.79 19.80
CA LEU A 196 -25.16 22.94 18.60
C LEU A 196 -23.77 22.30 18.42
N ALA A 197 -22.70 23.07 18.66
CA ALA A 197 -21.33 22.55 18.61
C ALA A 197 -21.04 21.52 19.72
N ALA A 198 -21.65 21.66 20.90
CA ALA A 198 -21.50 20.70 21.99
C ALA A 198 -22.22 19.38 21.70
N ILE A 199 -23.41 19.43 21.08
CA ILE A 199 -24.16 18.25 20.64
C ILE A 199 -23.39 17.51 19.53
N GLU A 200 -22.86 18.23 18.54
CA GLU A 200 -22.07 17.63 17.46
C GLU A 200 -20.76 17.01 17.95
N SER A 201 -20.07 17.67 18.88
CA SER A 201 -18.86 17.14 19.50
C SER A 201 -19.13 15.83 20.28
N ARG A 202 -20.23 15.76 21.03
CA ARG A 202 -20.65 14.53 21.72
C ARG A 202 -20.96 13.40 20.73
N ARG A 203 -21.63 13.71 19.61
CA ARG A 203 -21.92 12.73 18.55
C ARG A 203 -20.62 12.15 17.97
N LYS A 204 -19.66 13.01 17.63
CA LYS A 204 -18.37 12.61 17.07
C LYS A 204 -17.51 11.82 18.06
N ALA A 205 -17.61 12.11 19.35
CA ALA A 205 -16.92 11.36 20.40
C ALA A 205 -17.46 9.92 20.54
N LEU A 206 -18.79 9.75 20.49
CA LEU A 206 -19.42 8.42 20.53
C LEU A 206 -19.04 7.58 19.29
N GLU A 207 -19.05 8.20 18.11
CA GLU A 207 -18.67 7.53 16.87
C GLU A 207 -17.20 7.06 16.89
N ARG A 208 -16.28 7.89 17.41
CA ARG A 208 -14.88 7.51 17.59
C ARG A 208 -14.71 6.37 18.58
N GLN A 209 -15.50 6.36 19.66
CA GLN A 209 -15.47 5.27 20.64
C GLN A 209 -15.96 3.95 20.02
N GLU A 210 -17.00 4.00 19.21
CA GLU A 210 -17.52 2.82 18.52
C GLU A 210 -16.57 2.31 17.42
N ALA A 211 -15.93 3.20 16.68
CA ALA A 211 -14.90 2.85 15.71
C ALA A 211 -13.71 2.16 16.40
N LYS A 212 -13.24 2.71 17.53
CA LYS A 212 -12.16 2.11 18.33
C LYS A 212 -12.53 0.72 18.84
N ARG A 213 -13.77 0.54 19.35
CA ARG A 213 -14.25 -0.77 19.79
C ARG A 213 -14.29 -1.80 18.66
N ARG A 214 -14.73 -1.40 17.45
CA ARG A 214 -14.73 -2.28 16.27
C ARG A 214 -13.32 -2.68 15.83
N GLU A 215 -12.36 -1.77 15.93
CA GLU A 215 -10.97 -2.04 15.59
C GLU A 215 -10.30 -2.99 16.61
N GLU A 216 -10.56 -2.77 17.91
CA GLU A 216 -10.10 -3.66 18.98
C GLU A 216 -10.69 -5.07 18.82
N GLU A 217 -11.97 -5.21 18.46
CA GLU A 217 -12.60 -6.50 18.21
C GLU A 217 -11.98 -7.22 17.00
N LYS A 218 -11.74 -6.51 15.88
CA LYS A 218 -11.05 -7.09 14.71
C LYS A 218 -9.64 -7.56 15.06
N THR A 219 -8.92 -6.76 15.84
CA THR A 219 -7.56 -7.10 16.29
C THR A 219 -7.56 -8.34 17.18
N GLN A 220 -8.55 -8.44 18.08
CA GLN A 220 -8.72 -9.58 18.96
C GLN A 220 -9.05 -10.86 18.19
N ARG A 221 -10.00 -10.81 17.25
CA ARG A 221 -10.32 -11.95 16.36
C ARG A 221 -9.09 -12.42 15.57
N ARG A 222 -8.26 -11.49 15.07
CA ARG A 222 -7.03 -11.83 14.35
C ARG A 222 -6.01 -12.52 15.26
N LYS A 223 -5.88 -12.08 16.51
CA LYS A 223 -5.01 -12.75 17.51
C LYS A 223 -5.48 -14.16 17.81
N GLU A 224 -6.78 -14.36 18.00
CA GLU A 224 -7.38 -15.67 18.25
C GLU A 224 -7.18 -16.61 17.05
N GLN A 225 -7.37 -16.12 15.82
CA GLN A 225 -7.11 -16.88 14.61
C GLN A 225 -5.64 -17.31 14.50
N ILE A 226 -4.70 -16.39 14.78
CA ILE A 226 -3.27 -16.71 14.78
C ILE A 226 -2.95 -17.76 15.86
N GLN A 227 -3.51 -17.63 17.07
CA GLN A 227 -3.32 -18.62 18.13
C GLN A 227 -3.86 -19.99 17.72
N GLN A 228 -5.02 -20.05 17.07
CA GLN A 228 -5.60 -21.30 16.58
C GLN A 228 -4.71 -21.97 15.53
N ILE A 229 -4.19 -21.19 14.57
CA ILE A 229 -3.23 -21.69 13.55
C ILE A 229 -1.95 -22.20 14.21
N MET A 230 -1.40 -21.47 15.19
CA MET A 230 -0.20 -21.90 15.90
C MET A 230 -0.43 -23.17 16.71
N ALA A 231 -1.60 -23.32 17.33
CA ALA A 231 -1.99 -24.52 18.05
C ALA A 231 -2.20 -25.71 17.11
N SER A 232 -2.88 -25.52 15.97
CA SER A 232 -3.06 -26.59 14.97
C SER A 232 -1.73 -27.05 14.38
N SER A 233 -0.81 -26.12 14.09
CA SER A 233 0.53 -26.46 13.60
C SER A 233 1.34 -27.25 14.62
N ARG A 234 1.26 -26.89 15.92
CA ARG A 234 1.90 -27.67 17.00
C ARG A 234 1.28 -29.05 17.16
N ALA A 235 -0.05 -29.17 17.08
CA ALA A 235 -0.74 -30.46 17.16
C ALA A 235 -0.37 -31.37 15.97
N ALA A 236 -0.29 -30.82 14.76
CA ALA A 236 0.13 -31.55 13.56
C ALA A 236 1.60 -32.03 13.64
N GLN A 237 2.46 -31.32 14.37
CA GLN A 237 3.85 -31.76 14.61
C GLN A 237 3.95 -32.85 15.70
N LEU A 238 2.98 -32.96 16.60
CA LEU A 238 2.94 -34.00 17.65
C LEU A 238 2.26 -35.30 17.17
N ILE A 239 1.46 -35.22 16.11
CA ILE A 239 0.98 -36.39 15.37
C ILE A 239 2.05 -36.71 14.31
N GLY A 240 3.07 -37.46 14.72
CA GLY A 240 4.02 -38.07 13.78
C GLY A 240 3.29 -38.97 12.76
N PRO A 241 3.95 -39.33 11.64
CA PRO A 241 3.30 -40.03 10.54
C PRO A 241 2.80 -41.40 11.01
N GLU A 242 1.49 -41.54 11.21
CA GLU A 242 0.88 -42.85 11.30
C GLU A 242 1.07 -43.56 9.96
N THR A 243 1.71 -44.71 10.06
CA THR A 243 2.03 -45.67 9.03
C THR A 243 0.79 -46.07 8.23
N HIS A 244 0.65 -45.57 7.00
CA HIS A 244 -0.18 -46.25 6.00
C HIS A 244 0.68 -47.26 5.24
N HIS A 245 0.74 -48.46 5.81
CA HIS A 245 0.97 -49.68 5.06
C HIS A 245 -0.34 -49.98 4.33
N THR A 246 -0.38 -49.76 3.02
CA THR A 246 -1.43 -50.32 2.17
C THR A 246 -0.76 -51.17 1.11
N ASP A 247 -0.85 -52.48 1.33
CA ASP A 247 -0.60 -53.51 0.34
C ASP A 247 -1.39 -53.23 -0.94
N ASN A 248 -0.66 -53.27 -2.04
CA ASN A 248 -1.17 -53.18 -3.39
C ASN A 248 -1.18 -54.60 -4.00
N PRO A 249 -2.33 -55.25 -4.20
CA PRO A 249 -2.42 -56.39 -5.08
C PRO A 249 -2.78 -55.92 -6.50
N HIS A 250 -1.74 -55.94 -7.34
CA HIS A 250 -1.80 -55.89 -8.79
C HIS A 250 -2.86 -56.87 -9.33
N SER A 251 -3.95 -56.36 -9.90
CA SER A 251 -4.95 -57.17 -10.60
C SER A 251 -4.96 -56.78 -12.08
N GLN A 252 -4.60 -57.75 -12.89
CA GLN A 252 -4.38 -57.65 -14.33
C GLN A 252 -5.67 -57.35 -15.10
N SER A 253 -5.49 -56.56 -16.14
CA SER A 253 -6.32 -56.45 -17.34
C SER A 253 -6.73 -57.82 -17.89
N SER A 254 -8.03 -58.02 -18.14
CA SER A 254 -8.45 -58.85 -19.27
C SER A 254 -9.77 -58.34 -19.86
N ASN A 255 -9.72 -58.16 -21.18
CA ASN A 255 -10.80 -57.74 -22.07
C ASN A 255 -11.94 -58.76 -22.11
N GLY A 256 -13.18 -58.26 -22.22
CA GLY A 256 -14.35 -59.08 -22.48
C GLY A 256 -15.48 -58.25 -23.10
N ASN A 257 -15.36 -57.96 -24.40
CA ASN A 257 -16.47 -57.48 -25.22
C ASN A 257 -17.60 -58.52 -25.23
N GLN A 258 -18.81 -58.13 -24.86
CA GLN A 258 -20.00 -58.89 -25.22
C GLN A 258 -21.11 -57.96 -25.70
N ALA A 259 -21.41 -58.11 -26.99
CA ALA A 259 -22.49 -57.48 -27.72
C ALA A 259 -23.85 -57.95 -27.19
N TYR A 260 -24.79 -57.02 -27.04
CA TYR A 260 -26.22 -57.34 -26.94
C TYR A 260 -26.98 -56.72 -28.10
N PHE A 261 -27.35 -57.62 -29.02
CA PHE A 261 -28.48 -57.48 -29.93
C PHE A 261 -29.78 -57.45 -29.11
N ILE A 262 -30.62 -56.43 -29.31
CA ILE A 262 -32.05 -56.55 -29.02
C ILE A 262 -32.80 -55.97 -30.22
N SER A 263 -33.43 -56.87 -30.98
CA SER A 263 -34.50 -56.56 -31.93
C SER A 263 -35.83 -56.94 -31.28
N LYS A 264 -36.80 -56.02 -31.36
CA LYS A 264 -38.26 -56.16 -31.61
C LYS A 264 -39.00 -57.33 -30.89
N THR A 265 -40.19 -57.16 -30.31
CA THR A 265 -41.45 -56.73 -30.95
C THR A 265 -42.57 -56.74 -29.87
N VAL A 266 -43.54 -55.83 -30.01
CA VAL A 266 -44.89 -55.73 -29.38
C VAL A 266 -44.96 -55.69 -27.85
#